data_AF-A0A202DF10-F1
#
_entry.id   AF-A0A202DF10-F1
#
_cell.length_a   1.000
_cell.length_b   1.000
_cell.length_c   1.000
_cell.angle_alpha   90.00
_cell.angle_beta   90.00
_cell.angle_gamma   90.00
#
_symmetry.space_group_name_H-M   'P 1'
#
loop_
_entity.id
_entity.type
_entity.pdbx_description
1 polymer ?
#
loop_
_entity_poly.entity_id
_entity_poly.type
_entity_poly.pdbx_seq_one_letter_code
_entity_poly.pdbx_strand_id
1 'polypeptide(L)' 'MDFERSRTDETPSNVTGFCQFVTSSNYGKILKDKGFTIDKDKIILKAREYKRSYSDDSYKEILKLII' A
#
# COMPACT_ATOMS: atom_id res chain seq x y z
N MET A 1 7.25 13.43 3.58
CA MET A 1 7.32 12.25 4.47
C MET A 1 8.33 12.58 5.54
N ASP A 2 7.98 12.39 6.80
CA ASP A 2 8.87 12.61 7.94
C ASP A 2 9.64 11.32 8.22
N PHE A 3 10.92 11.28 7.84
CA PHE A 3 11.78 10.12 8.02
C PHE A 3 12.54 10.14 9.36
N GLU A 4 12.51 11.24 10.11
CA GLU A 4 13.19 11.35 11.41
C GLU A 4 12.62 10.34 12.43
N ARG A 5 11.36 9.93 12.25
CA ARG A 5 10.67 8.95 13.10
C ARG A 5 10.67 7.52 12.54
N SER A 6 11.35 7.29 11.43
CA SER A 6 11.40 5.96 10.81
C SER A 6 12.26 5.02 11.62
N ARG A 7 11.81 3.78 11.77
CA ARG A 7 12.53 2.70 12.42
C ARG A 7 12.25 1.39 11.70
N THR A 8 13.17 0.44 11.81
CA THR A 8 12.90 -0.94 11.42
C THR A 8 11.79 -1.50 12.30
N ASP A 9 10.84 -2.19 11.68
CA ASP A 9 9.69 -2.77 12.35
C ASP A 9 9.41 -4.13 11.70
N GLU A 10 9.26 -5.17 12.52
CA GLU A 10 8.87 -6.50 12.07
C GLU A 10 7.40 -6.54 11.63
N THR A 11 6.60 -5.56 12.05
CA THR A 11 5.17 -5.43 11.74
C THR A 11 4.83 -4.05 11.15
N PRO A 12 5.35 -3.68 9.97
CA PRO A 12 5.24 -2.32 9.47
C PRO A 12 3.79 -1.95 9.15
N SER A 13 3.13 -1.27 10.09
CA SER A 13 1.72 -0.88 10.01
C SER A 13 1.47 0.24 8.98
N ASN A 14 2.51 1.01 8.67
CA ASN A 14 2.50 2.09 7.68
C ASN A 14 2.18 1.60 6.24
N VAL A 15 2.38 0.32 5.93
CA VAL A 15 1.99 -0.30 4.65
C VAL A 15 0.49 -0.14 4.38
N THR A 16 -0.34 -0.31 5.42
CA THR A 16 -1.80 -0.16 5.28
C THR A 16 -2.20 1.29 5.03
N GLY A 17 -1.51 2.25 5.66
CA GLY A 17 -1.69 3.68 5.41
C GLY A 17 -1.25 4.09 4.00
N PHE A 18 -0.14 3.51 3.51
CA PHE A 18 0.29 3.67 2.12
C PHE A 18 -0.77 3.15 1.13
N CYS A 19 -1.33 1.96 1.38
CA CYS A 19 -2.40 1.40 0.56
C CYS A 19 -3.64 2.31 0.52
N GLN A 20 -4.01 2.91 1.66
CA GLN A 20 -5.11 3.89 1.72
C GLN A 20 -4.79 5.15 0.92
N PHE A 21 -3.56 5.64 0.99
CA PHE A 21 -3.12 6.81 0.23
C PHE A 21 -3.22 6.58 -1.28
N VAL A 22 -2.63 5.49 -1.79
CA VAL A 22 -2.63 5.20 -3.24
C VAL A 22 -4.02 4.89 -3.80
N THR A 23 -4.93 4.37 -2.95
CA THR A 23 -6.33 4.09 -3.33
C THR A 23 -7.31 5.23 -3.05
N SER A 24 -6.83 6.35 -2.50
CA SER A 24 -7.66 7.53 -2.24
C SER A 24 -8.12 8.19 -3.54
N SER A 25 -9.29 8.83 -3.54
CA SER A 25 -9.89 9.38 -4.77
C SER A 25 -8.99 10.43 -5.45
N ASN A 26 -8.32 11.28 -4.66
CA ASN A 26 -7.48 12.35 -5.19
C ASN A 26 -6.15 11.81 -5.73
N TYR A 27 -5.41 11.08 -4.90
CA TYR A 27 -4.09 10.58 -5.30
C TYR A 27 -4.17 9.40 -6.26
N GLY A 28 -5.16 8.52 -6.10
CA GLY A 28 -5.40 7.42 -7.04
C GLY A 28 -5.72 7.92 -8.44
N LYS A 29 -6.45 9.04 -8.58
CA LYS A 29 -6.66 9.69 -9.88
C LYS A 29 -5.34 10.22 -10.46
N ILE A 30 -4.56 10.96 -9.67
CA ILE A 30 -3.26 11.50 -10.10
C ILE A 30 -2.31 10.38 -10.55
N LEU A 31 -2.29 9.26 -9.84
CA LEU A 31 -1.45 8.11 -10.19
C LEU A 31 -1.91 7.47 -11.50
N LYS A 32 -3.21 7.29 -11.69
CA LYS A 32 -3.77 6.81 -12.97
C LYS A 32 -3.44 7.76 -14.14
N ASP A 33 -3.56 9.07 -13.93
CA ASP A 33 -3.21 10.09 -14.93
C ASP A 33 -1.71 10.06 -15.29
N LYS A 34 -0.86 9.57 -14.38
CA LYS A 34 0.58 9.34 -14.61
C LYS A 34 0.91 7.98 -15.23
N GLY A 35 -0.09 7.16 -15.55
CA GLY A 35 0.08 5.85 -16.18
C GLY A 35 0.20 4.67 -15.21
N PHE A 36 -0.02 4.86 -13.91
CA PHE A 36 -0.03 3.76 -12.96
C PHE A 36 -1.36 2.99 -13.00
N THR A 37 -1.29 1.66 -13.04
CA THR A 37 -2.47 0.80 -12.98
C THR A 37 -2.79 0.48 -11.52
N ILE A 38 -3.80 1.13 -10.95
CA ILE A 38 -4.23 0.91 -9.57
C ILE A 38 -5.54 0.13 -9.53
N ASP A 39 -5.45 -1.14 -9.16
CA ASP A 39 -6.59 -2.00 -8.83
C ASP A 39 -6.95 -1.84 -7.35
N LYS A 40 -7.84 -0.89 -7.08
CA LYS A 40 -8.22 -0.48 -5.72
C LYS A 40 -8.74 -1.65 -4.88
N ASP A 41 -9.59 -2.49 -5.45
CA ASP A 41 -10.25 -3.55 -4.70
C ASP A 41 -9.25 -4.64 -4.29
N LYS A 42 -8.33 -5.01 -5.19
CA LYS A 42 -7.25 -5.94 -4.86
C LYS A 42 -6.29 -5.37 -3.82
N ILE A 43 -5.91 -4.10 -3.93
CA ILE A 43 -5.02 -3.45 -2.95
C ILE A 43 -5.67 -3.44 -1.56
N ILE A 44 -6.95 -3.10 -1.45
CA ILE A 44 -7.67 -3.10 -0.17
C ILE A 44 -7.77 -4.51 0.43
N LEU A 45 -8.05 -5.52 -0.40
CA LEU A 45 -8.10 -6.92 0.05
C LEU A 45 -6.74 -7.36 0.59
N LYS A 46 -5.67 -7.15 -0.18
CA LYS A 46 -4.30 -7.52 0.23
C LYS A 46 -3.82 -6.74 1.43
N ALA A 47 -4.15 -5.45 1.56
CA ALA A 47 -3.84 -4.66 2.74
C ALA A 47 -4.54 -5.18 4.01
N ARG A 48 -5.77 -5.71 3.89
CA ARG A 48 -6.47 -6.35 5.01
C ARG A 48 -5.82 -7.67 5.41
N GLU A 49 -5.42 -8.49 4.44
CA GLU A 49 -4.66 -9.72 4.68
C GLU A 49 -3.33 -9.40 5.39
N TYR A 50 -2.57 -8.45 4.85
CA TYR A 50 -1.32 -7.98 5.42
C TYR A 50 -1.49 -7.48 6.86
N LYS A 51 -2.55 -6.71 7.17
CA LYS A 51 -2.78 -6.23 8.55
C LYS A 51 -3.01 -7.37 9.56
N ARG A 52 -3.47 -8.53 9.10
CA ARG A 52 -3.75 -9.69 9.98
C ARG A 52 -2.49 -10.52 10.24
N SER A 53 -1.65 -10.72 9.23
CA SER A 53 -0.51 -11.64 9.30
C SER A 53 0.86 -10.96 9.28
N TYR A 54 0.93 -9.70 8.83
CA TYR A 54 2.15 -9.00 8.45
C TYR A 54 3.05 -9.83 7.52
N SER A 55 2.45 -10.68 6.69
CA SER A 55 3.21 -11.62 5.87
C SER A 55 3.91 -10.95 4.69
N ASP A 56 5.15 -11.37 4.48
CA ASP A 56 5.98 -10.99 3.33
C ASP A 56 5.29 -11.25 1.99
N ASP A 57 4.52 -12.33 1.87
CA ASP A 57 3.80 -12.64 0.64
C ASP A 57 2.71 -11.59 0.35
N SER A 58 1.94 -11.18 1.36
CA SER A 58 0.94 -10.12 1.20
C SER A 58 1.61 -8.78 0.86
N TYR A 59 2.77 -8.50 1.45
CA TYR A 59 3.57 -7.32 1.11
C TYR A 59 4.03 -7.33 -0.36
N LYS A 60 4.61 -8.43 -0.83
CA LYS A 60 5.06 -8.60 -2.22
C LYS A 60 3.92 -8.47 -3.21
N GLU A 61 2.75 -9.03 -2.89
CA GLU A 61 1.55 -8.92 -3.73
C GLU A 61 1.03 -7.48 -3.80
N ILE A 62 1.05 -6.72 -2.69
CA ILE A 62 0.70 -5.30 -2.70
C ILE A 62 1.62 -4.52 -3.63
N LEU A 63 2.93 -4.77 -3.59
CA LEU A 63 3.90 -4.08 -4.44
C LEU A 63 3.65 -4.33 -5.93
N LYS A 64 3.32 -5.58 -6.32
CA LYS A 64 2.99 -5.92 -7.72
C LYS A 64 1.74 -5.21 -8.25
N LEU A 65 0.83 -4.79 -7.37
CA LEU A 65 -0.42 -4.10 -7.75
C LEU A 65 -0.25 -2.60 -7.96
N ILE A 66 0.94 -2.05 -7.68
CA ILE A 66 1.23 -0.61 -7.71
C ILE A 66 2.30 -0.25 -8.77
N ILE A 67 2.94 -1.26 -9.38
CA ILE A 67 3.96 -1.14 -10.45
C ILE A 67 3.26 -1.12 -11.81
#